data_AF-A0A3D4URE0-F1
#
_entry.id   AF-A0A3D4URE0-F1
#
_cell.length_a   1.000
_cell.length_b   1.000
_cell.length_c   1.000
_cell.angle_alpha   90.00
_cell.angle_beta   90.00
_cell.angle_gamma   90.00
#
_symmetry.space_group_name_H-M   'P 1'
#
loop_
_entity.id
_entity.type
_entity.pdbx_description
1 polymer ?
#
loop_
_entity_poly.entity_id
_entity_poly.type
_entity_poly.pdbx_seq_one_letter_code
_entity_poly.pdbx_strand_id
1 'polypeptide(L)'
;MKKVTPKELKQLRPKRVLSNDVWLADGMLSPEIRESLLKIANEFYIFLGIEVVVEDITFTGSLANYNYTKFSDIDLHLLVDYREIDENIDLVRDFLSAKKTVWNDKHNIFVKGYEVELYAQDVNEPHHSTGVYSILKNEWIKKPKIGKPDIDLIAIKEKVKSLMKRIDRAIDSPNRREKLEQIKEKIRTMRQAGLERAGEFSIENLSFKVLRRNGYLEKLYDISLKDYDTSLSLKQESSIQNNS
;
A
#
# COMPACT_ATOMS: atom_id res chain seq x y z
N MET A 1 21.13 -3.09 1.78
CA MET A 1 19.84 -3.43 2.43
C MET A 1 19.98 -3.34 3.94
N LYS A 2 18.94 -2.91 4.65
CA LYS A 2 19.01 -2.68 6.10
C LYS A 2 18.78 -4.00 6.87
N LYS A 3 19.62 -4.29 7.86
CA LYS A 3 19.41 -5.41 8.80
C LYS A 3 18.18 -5.11 9.66
N VAL A 4 17.33 -6.11 9.92
CA VAL A 4 16.21 -5.97 10.87
C VAL A 4 16.77 -5.71 12.27
N THR A 5 16.54 -4.50 12.79
CA THR A 5 17.02 -4.09 14.11
C THR A 5 15.92 -4.20 15.19
N PRO A 6 16.28 -4.38 16.47
CA PRO A 6 15.31 -4.31 17.57
C PRO A 6 14.55 -2.97 17.62
N LYS A 7 15.18 -1.87 17.22
CA LYS A 7 14.56 -0.54 17.16
C LYS A 7 13.44 -0.47 16.12
N GLU A 8 13.62 -1.10 14.96
CA GLU A 8 12.58 -1.17 13.92
C GLU A 8 11.42 -2.05 14.35
N LEU A 9 11.69 -3.20 14.98
CA LEU A 9 10.64 -4.08 15.49
C LEU A 9 9.80 -3.42 16.60
N LYS A 10 10.39 -2.57 17.45
CA LYS A 10 9.66 -1.79 18.46
C LYS A 10 8.63 -0.83 17.85
N GLN A 11 8.84 -0.36 16.62
CA GLN A 11 7.91 0.55 15.94
C GLN A 11 6.62 -0.15 15.47
N LEU A 12 6.56 -1.49 15.50
CA LEU A 12 5.36 -2.25 15.15
C LEU A 12 4.29 -2.20 16.26
N ARG A 13 4.66 -1.73 17.46
CA ARG A 13 3.72 -1.60 18.58
C ARG A 13 2.79 -0.40 18.37
N PRO A 14 1.49 -0.53 18.71
CA PRO A 14 0.57 0.59 18.70
C PRO A 14 1.06 1.75 19.57
N LYS A 15 0.79 2.96 19.11
CA LYS A 15 0.88 4.22 19.84
C LYS A 15 -0.28 4.34 20.82
N ARG A 16 -0.12 5.23 21.81
CA ARG A 16 -1.16 5.49 22.83
C ARG A 16 -2.18 6.54 22.39
N VAL A 17 -1.84 7.33 21.39
CA VAL A 17 -2.65 8.43 20.85
C VAL A 17 -2.61 8.34 19.33
N LEU A 18 -3.58 8.96 18.66
CA LEU A 18 -3.52 9.20 17.23
C LEU A 18 -2.40 10.21 16.91
N SER A 19 -2.00 10.32 15.64
CA SER A 19 -0.96 11.28 15.25
C SER A 19 -1.42 12.71 15.49
N ASN A 20 -0.77 13.42 16.42
CA ASN A 20 -1.06 14.84 16.70
C ASN A 20 -0.76 15.77 15.51
N ASP A 21 0.00 15.29 14.52
CA ASP A 21 0.25 16.03 13.28
C ASP A 21 -1.00 16.09 12.39
N VAL A 22 -1.95 15.18 12.61
CA VAL A 22 -3.10 14.94 11.73
C VAL A 22 -4.42 15.13 12.48
N TRP A 23 -4.50 14.61 13.70
CA TRP A 23 -5.69 14.56 14.53
C TRP A 23 -5.59 15.56 15.68
N LEU A 24 -6.70 16.22 15.98
CA LEU A 24 -6.85 17.05 17.16
C LEU A 24 -6.92 16.19 18.44
N ALA A 25 -6.80 16.83 19.60
CA ALA A 25 -6.77 16.15 20.89
C ALA A 25 -8.08 15.39 21.22
N ASP A 26 -9.22 15.82 20.64
CA ASP A 26 -10.51 15.14 20.73
C ASP A 26 -10.65 13.93 19.77
N GLY A 27 -9.64 13.74 18.91
CA GLY A 27 -9.60 12.69 17.90
C GLY A 27 -10.34 13.04 16.61
N MET A 28 -10.72 14.29 16.39
CA MET A 28 -11.25 14.76 15.11
C MET A 28 -10.13 15.17 14.17
N LEU A 29 -10.40 15.12 12.86
CA LEU A 29 -9.43 15.54 11.85
C LEU A 29 -9.20 17.05 11.94
N SER A 30 -7.93 17.49 11.86
CA SER A 30 -7.62 18.92 11.80
C SER A 30 -8.36 19.61 10.64
N PRO A 31 -9.07 20.74 10.86
CA PRO A 31 -9.79 21.43 9.80
C PRO A 31 -8.93 21.83 8.60
N GLU A 32 -7.70 22.30 8.83
CA GLU A 32 -6.73 22.65 7.78
C GLU A 32 -6.38 21.43 6.92
N ILE A 33 -6.21 20.26 7.55
CA ILE A 33 -5.89 19.01 6.85
C ILE A 33 -7.11 18.52 6.10
N ARG A 34 -8.30 18.58 6.70
CA ARG A 34 -9.55 18.23 6.04
C ARG A 34 -9.75 19.03 4.76
N GLU A 35 -9.58 20.35 4.81
CA GLU A 35 -9.71 21.22 3.63
C GLU A 35 -8.70 20.87 2.54
N SER A 36 -7.45 20.64 2.92
CA SER A 36 -6.40 20.22 1.99
C SER A 36 -6.73 18.88 1.32
N LEU A 37 -7.18 17.88 2.09
CA LEU A 37 -7.54 16.56 1.56
C LEU A 37 -8.78 16.61 0.66
N LEU A 38 -9.78 17.45 0.96
CA LEU A 38 -10.94 17.67 0.07
C LEU A 38 -10.51 18.26 -1.27
N LYS A 39 -9.60 19.24 -1.26
CA LYS A 39 -9.05 19.82 -2.49
C LYS A 39 -8.29 18.77 -3.30
N ILE A 40 -7.44 17.97 -2.66
CA ILE A 40 -6.68 16.90 -3.31
C ILE A 40 -7.61 15.85 -3.92
N ALA A 41 -8.65 15.43 -3.19
CA ALA A 41 -9.65 14.50 -3.69
C ALA A 41 -10.40 15.05 -4.91
N ASN A 42 -10.74 16.34 -4.92
CA ASN A 42 -11.39 16.98 -6.06
C ASN A 42 -10.50 16.99 -7.32
N GLU A 43 -9.22 17.34 -7.20
CA GLU A 43 -8.29 17.29 -8.33
C GLU A 43 -8.12 15.86 -8.87
N PHE A 44 -8.07 14.88 -7.97
CA PHE A 44 -8.01 13.48 -8.37
C PHE A 44 -9.28 13.03 -9.09
N TYR A 45 -10.47 13.40 -8.59
CA TYR A 45 -11.75 13.12 -9.23
C TYR A 45 -11.81 13.69 -10.66
N ILE A 46 -11.39 14.94 -10.85
CA ILE A 46 -11.30 15.57 -12.19
C ILE A 46 -10.38 14.76 -13.11
N PHE A 47 -9.24 14.29 -12.60
CA PHE A 47 -8.30 13.48 -13.37
C PHE A 47 -8.83 12.09 -13.75
N LEU A 48 -9.64 11.46 -12.89
CA LEU A 48 -10.29 10.20 -13.21
C LEU A 48 -11.10 10.34 -14.51
N GLY A 49 -11.77 11.49 -14.68
CA GLY A 49 -12.53 11.80 -15.89
C GLY A 49 -13.76 10.92 -16.03
N ILE A 50 -14.40 10.62 -14.91
CA ILE A 50 -15.60 9.80 -14.79
C ILE A 50 -16.78 10.67 -14.36
N GLU A 51 -17.98 10.33 -14.81
CA GLU A 51 -19.22 11.02 -14.44
C GLU A 51 -20.00 10.15 -13.45
N VAL A 52 -19.56 10.12 -12.18
CA VAL A 52 -20.20 9.32 -11.12
C VAL A 52 -20.26 10.12 -9.83
N VAL A 53 -21.29 9.90 -9.03
CA VAL A 53 -21.39 10.56 -7.73
C VAL A 53 -20.35 9.96 -6.77
N VAL A 54 -19.57 10.83 -6.12
CA VAL A 54 -18.72 10.42 -5.01
C VAL A 54 -19.58 10.33 -3.75
N GLU A 55 -19.82 9.11 -3.27
CA GLU A 55 -20.65 8.85 -2.10
C GLU A 55 -19.99 9.31 -0.80
N ASP A 56 -18.68 9.11 -0.69
CA ASP A 56 -17.88 9.54 0.44
C ASP A 56 -16.42 9.76 0.05
N ILE A 57 -15.70 10.52 0.85
CA ILE A 57 -14.23 10.61 0.80
C ILE A 57 -13.74 10.14 2.16
N THR A 58 -13.06 9.01 2.20
CA THR A 58 -12.61 8.40 3.45
C THR A 58 -11.10 8.46 3.61
N PHE A 59 -10.68 8.71 4.84
CA PHE A 59 -9.30 8.57 5.28
C PHE A 59 -9.18 7.31 6.12
N THR A 60 -8.31 6.41 5.67
CA THR A 60 -8.09 5.10 6.26
C THR A 60 -6.59 4.84 6.44
N GLY A 61 -6.22 3.58 6.69
CA GLY A 61 -4.83 3.18 6.75
C GLY A 61 -4.17 3.45 8.10
N SER A 62 -2.84 3.50 8.08
CA SER A 62 -2.06 3.50 9.32
C SER A 62 -2.14 4.82 10.10
N LEU A 63 -2.24 5.97 9.41
CA LEU A 63 -2.42 7.28 10.06
C LEU A 63 -3.83 7.49 10.61
N ALA A 64 -4.85 6.80 10.08
CA ALA A 64 -6.18 6.72 10.67
C ALA A 64 -6.27 5.67 11.81
N ASN A 65 -5.13 5.26 12.35
CA ASN A 65 -5.03 4.24 13.38
C ASN A 65 -3.90 4.53 14.37
N TYR A 66 -3.70 3.66 15.35
CA TYR A 66 -2.65 3.75 16.36
C TYR A 66 -1.33 3.12 15.92
N ASN A 67 -1.22 2.53 14.73
CA ASN A 67 -0.01 1.83 14.27
C ASN A 67 0.83 2.65 13.27
N TYR A 68 0.64 3.97 13.25
CA TYR A 68 1.39 4.88 12.39
C TYR A 68 2.86 5.02 12.78
N THR A 69 3.66 5.38 11.78
CA THR A 69 5.08 5.73 11.92
C THR A 69 5.39 6.98 11.12
N LYS A 70 6.62 7.49 11.23
CA LYS A 70 7.10 8.62 10.40
C LYS A 70 7.19 8.32 8.88
N PHE A 71 6.93 7.07 8.50
CA PHE A 71 6.91 6.61 7.11
C PHE A 71 5.49 6.22 6.68
N SER A 72 4.49 6.59 7.47
CA SER A 72 3.11 6.35 7.10
C SER A 72 2.66 7.38 6.07
N ASP A 73 1.64 7.00 5.34
CA ASP A 73 0.92 7.69 4.27
C ASP A 73 -0.50 8.02 4.75
N ILE A 74 -1.09 9.04 4.12
CA ILE A 74 -2.52 9.31 4.18
C ILE A 74 -3.17 8.54 3.04
N ASP A 75 -3.88 7.46 3.37
CA ASP A 75 -4.66 6.69 2.41
C ASP A 75 -6.02 7.36 2.21
N LEU A 76 -6.18 8.06 1.08
CA LEU A 76 -7.36 8.85 0.76
C LEU A 76 -8.21 8.15 -0.33
N HIS A 77 -9.41 7.72 0.04
CA HIS A 77 -10.29 6.91 -0.79
C HIS A 77 -11.52 7.70 -1.20
N LEU A 78 -11.73 7.86 -2.51
CA LEU A 78 -12.99 8.32 -3.09
C LEU A 78 -13.88 7.09 -3.29
N LEU A 79 -15.01 7.05 -2.60
CA LEU A 79 -15.97 5.96 -2.71
C LEU A 79 -16.97 6.27 -3.83
N VAL A 80 -17.04 5.39 -4.82
CA VAL A 80 -17.93 5.49 -5.98
C VAL A 80 -18.57 4.13 -6.25
N ASP A 81 -19.80 4.09 -6.78
CA ASP A 81 -20.40 2.82 -7.23
C ASP A 81 -19.91 2.48 -8.64
N TYR A 82 -19.15 1.40 -8.77
CA TYR A 82 -18.60 0.99 -10.07
C TYR A 82 -19.71 0.65 -11.07
N ARG A 83 -20.88 0.21 -10.59
CA ARG A 83 -22.03 -0.13 -11.43
C ARG A 83 -22.67 1.10 -12.08
N GLU A 84 -22.46 2.29 -11.51
CA GLU A 84 -22.90 3.55 -12.12
C GLU A 84 -21.95 4.02 -13.23
N ILE A 85 -20.73 3.49 -13.29
CA ILE A 85 -19.75 3.84 -14.33
C ILE A 85 -19.93 2.93 -15.55
N ASP A 86 -19.97 1.62 -15.34
CA ASP A 86 -20.16 0.63 -16.42
C ASP A 86 -20.66 -0.71 -15.84
N GLU A 87 -21.38 -1.50 -16.65
CA GLU A 87 -21.83 -2.84 -16.26
C GLU A 87 -20.67 -3.83 -16.07
N ASN A 88 -19.55 -3.61 -16.78
CA ASN A 88 -18.35 -4.39 -16.66
C ASN A 88 -17.48 -3.89 -15.49
N ILE A 89 -17.87 -4.30 -14.27
CA ILE A 89 -17.21 -3.91 -13.01
C ILE A 89 -15.71 -4.24 -13.02
N ASP A 90 -15.30 -5.35 -13.64
CA ASP A 90 -13.89 -5.74 -13.70
C ASP A 90 -13.09 -4.75 -14.56
N LEU A 91 -13.63 -4.31 -15.69
CA LEU A 91 -13.03 -3.27 -16.53
C LEU A 91 -12.94 -1.93 -15.78
N VAL A 92 -14.00 -1.54 -15.06
CA VAL A 92 -14.00 -0.31 -14.24
C VAL A 92 -12.91 -0.38 -13.17
N ARG A 93 -12.81 -1.51 -12.46
CA ARG A 93 -11.79 -1.74 -11.44
C ARG A 93 -10.39 -1.60 -12.01
N ASP A 94 -10.11 -2.25 -13.13
CA ASP A 94 -8.80 -2.20 -13.78
C ASP A 94 -8.47 -0.79 -14.29
N PHE A 95 -9.44 -0.11 -14.89
CA PHE A 95 -9.29 1.28 -15.36
C PHE A 95 -8.98 2.24 -14.21
N LEU A 96 -9.77 2.22 -13.14
CA LEU A 96 -9.58 3.10 -11.98
C LEU A 96 -8.29 2.76 -11.23
N SER A 97 -7.93 1.47 -11.13
CA SER A 97 -6.64 1.06 -10.57
C SER A 97 -5.46 1.57 -11.41
N ALA A 98 -5.56 1.53 -12.75
CA ALA A 98 -4.52 2.07 -13.63
C ALA A 98 -4.41 3.60 -13.50
N LYS A 99 -5.53 4.31 -13.50
CA LYS A 99 -5.58 5.77 -13.27
C LYS A 99 -4.94 6.15 -11.94
N LYS A 100 -5.30 5.44 -10.87
CA LYS A 100 -4.71 5.58 -9.54
C LYS A 100 -3.19 5.45 -9.57
N THR A 101 -2.66 4.38 -10.18
CA THR A 101 -1.20 4.19 -10.33
C THR A 101 -0.57 5.35 -11.08
N VAL A 102 -1.13 5.74 -12.23
CA VAL A 102 -0.60 6.86 -13.02
C VAL A 102 -0.57 8.16 -12.22
N TRP A 103 -1.59 8.43 -11.41
CA TRP A 103 -1.63 9.63 -10.59
C TRP A 103 -0.56 9.60 -9.49
N ASN A 104 -0.53 8.54 -8.68
CA ASN A 104 0.37 8.42 -7.54
C ASN A 104 1.85 8.35 -7.99
N ASP A 105 2.15 7.78 -9.16
CA ASP A 105 3.53 7.74 -9.69
C ASP A 105 3.99 9.11 -10.21
N LYS A 106 3.06 9.94 -10.72
CA LYS A 106 3.37 11.24 -11.33
C LYS A 106 3.36 12.41 -10.34
N HIS A 107 2.68 12.26 -9.21
CA HIS A 107 2.49 13.34 -8.25
C HIS A 107 3.05 12.96 -6.89
N ASN A 108 3.79 13.88 -6.29
CA ASN A 108 4.37 13.69 -4.97
C ASN A 108 3.74 14.69 -3.99
N ILE A 109 2.50 14.39 -3.56
CA ILE A 109 1.66 15.29 -2.77
C ILE A 109 1.85 14.99 -1.29
N PHE A 110 2.12 16.03 -0.49
CA PHE A 110 2.30 15.91 0.96
C PHE A 110 1.37 16.83 1.74
N VAL A 111 0.85 16.33 2.85
CA VAL A 111 0.14 17.11 3.88
C VAL A 111 0.83 16.91 5.21
N LYS A 112 1.33 18.03 5.80
CA LYS A 112 2.13 18.02 7.05
C LYS A 112 3.29 17.00 7.03
N GLY A 113 3.91 16.79 5.86
CA GLY A 113 5.04 15.87 5.68
C GLY A 113 4.67 14.40 5.50
N TYR A 114 3.37 14.07 5.42
CA TYR A 114 2.88 12.75 5.06
C TYR A 114 2.44 12.73 3.60
N GLU A 115 2.91 11.73 2.85
CA GLU A 115 2.50 11.50 1.46
C GLU A 115 1.01 11.15 1.42
N VAL A 116 0.30 11.63 0.39
CA VAL A 116 -1.11 11.32 0.17
C VAL A 116 -1.22 10.32 -0.97
N GLU A 117 -1.58 9.09 -0.65
CA GLU A 117 -1.91 8.07 -1.66
C GLU A 117 -3.41 8.09 -1.94
N LEU A 118 -3.78 8.25 -3.21
CA LEU A 118 -5.18 8.32 -3.63
C LEU A 118 -5.69 6.97 -4.14
N TYR A 119 -6.98 6.73 -3.94
CA TYR A 119 -7.70 5.52 -4.34
C TYR A 119 -9.11 5.88 -4.81
N ALA A 120 -9.57 5.28 -5.91
CA ALA A 120 -10.98 5.28 -6.31
C ALA A 120 -11.53 3.89 -6.02
N GLN A 121 -12.34 3.76 -4.97
CA GLN A 121 -12.75 2.47 -4.41
C GLN A 121 -14.24 2.24 -4.63
N ASP A 122 -14.60 1.01 -4.96
CA ASP A 122 -16.00 0.59 -5.02
C ASP A 122 -16.64 0.61 -3.62
N VAL A 123 -17.81 1.23 -3.51
CA VAL A 123 -18.62 1.27 -2.29
C VAL A 123 -19.00 -0.12 -1.80
N ASN A 124 -19.04 -1.11 -2.69
CA ASN A 124 -19.39 -2.49 -2.38
C ASN A 124 -18.20 -3.33 -1.87
N GLU A 125 -16.97 -2.80 -1.89
CA GLU A 125 -15.79 -3.55 -1.46
C GLU A 125 -15.72 -3.71 0.08
N PRO A 126 -15.42 -4.92 0.60
CA PRO A 126 -15.25 -5.15 2.03
C PRO A 126 -14.12 -4.31 2.64
N HIS A 127 -14.46 -3.50 3.63
CA HIS A 127 -13.47 -2.72 4.37
C HIS A 127 -12.88 -3.49 5.55
N HIS A 128 -11.63 -3.94 5.40
CA HIS A 128 -10.87 -4.57 6.49
C HIS A 128 -10.19 -3.58 7.44
N SER A 129 -10.25 -2.27 7.15
CA SER A 129 -9.60 -1.26 7.99
C SER A 129 -10.24 -1.18 9.36
N THR A 130 -9.40 -0.98 10.37
CA THR A 130 -9.86 -0.81 11.75
C THR A 130 -10.08 0.64 12.16
N GLY A 131 -9.71 1.60 11.31
CA GLY A 131 -10.01 3.02 11.44
C GLY A 131 -10.42 3.63 10.10
N VAL A 132 -11.62 4.23 10.03
CA VAL A 132 -12.16 4.88 8.83
C VAL A 132 -12.86 6.18 9.23
N TYR A 133 -12.39 7.29 8.68
CA TYR A 133 -12.94 8.63 8.90
C TYR A 133 -13.54 9.17 7.61
N SER A 134 -14.79 9.63 7.63
CA SER A 134 -15.38 10.38 6.52
C SER A 134 -14.90 11.82 6.58
N ILE A 135 -14.17 12.24 5.55
CA ILE A 135 -13.75 13.62 5.37
C ILE A 135 -14.95 14.47 4.95
N LEU A 136 -15.82 13.97 4.07
CA LEU A 136 -17.02 14.72 3.65
C LEU A 136 -17.92 15.04 4.85
N LYS A 137 -18.28 14.02 5.64
CA LYS A 137 -19.19 14.15 6.79
C LYS A 137 -18.48 14.64 8.07
N ASN A 138 -17.14 14.69 8.04
CA ASN A 138 -16.31 15.07 9.17
C ASN A 138 -16.56 14.23 10.44
N GLU A 139 -16.65 12.91 10.28
CA GLU A 139 -16.94 12.00 11.38
C GLU A 139 -16.28 10.64 11.21
N TRP A 140 -16.13 9.91 12.30
CA TRP A 140 -15.66 8.53 12.26
C TRP A 140 -16.77 7.59 11.79
N ILE A 141 -16.62 6.99 10.61
CA ILE A 141 -17.44 5.84 10.19
C ILE A 141 -17.11 4.65 11.09
N LYS A 142 -15.82 4.43 11.35
CA LYS A 142 -15.32 3.40 12.25
C LYS A 142 -14.13 3.93 13.03
N LYS A 143 -14.36 4.30 14.29
CA LYS A 143 -13.29 4.82 15.15
C LYS A 143 -12.30 3.71 15.53
N PRO A 144 -10.98 3.91 15.36
CA PRO A 144 -10.00 2.91 15.76
C PRO A 144 -10.04 2.70 17.27
N LYS A 145 -9.80 1.46 17.70
CA LYS A 145 -9.69 1.10 19.11
C LYS A 145 -8.24 0.79 19.43
N ILE A 146 -7.75 1.31 20.56
CA ILE A 146 -6.43 0.93 21.09
C ILE A 146 -6.54 -0.51 21.60
N GLY A 147 -6.24 -1.47 20.72
CA GLY A 147 -6.00 -2.84 21.13
C GLY A 147 -4.64 -2.97 21.82
N LYS A 148 -4.50 -3.97 22.69
CA LYS A 148 -3.19 -4.57 23.01
C LYS A 148 -3.05 -5.84 22.17
N PRO A 149 -2.80 -5.73 20.84
CA PRO A 149 -2.55 -6.91 20.04
C PRO A 149 -1.33 -7.64 20.63
N ASP A 150 -1.45 -8.95 20.78
CA ASP A 150 -0.32 -9.78 21.15
C ASP A 150 0.58 -9.92 19.91
N ILE A 151 1.63 -9.10 19.85
CA ILE A 151 2.55 -9.06 18.71
C ILE A 151 3.74 -9.95 19.04
N ASP A 152 3.76 -11.13 18.42
CA ASP A 152 4.91 -12.02 18.45
C ASP A 152 6.06 -11.50 17.57
N LEU A 153 6.91 -10.66 18.16
CA LEU A 153 8.08 -10.09 17.51
C LEU A 153 9.12 -11.16 17.10
N ILE A 154 9.14 -12.32 17.78
CA ILE A 154 10.06 -13.42 17.45
C ILE A 154 9.58 -14.07 16.15
N ALA A 155 8.31 -14.46 16.07
CA ALA A 155 7.72 -15.03 14.87
C ALA A 155 7.83 -14.09 13.65
N ILE A 156 7.60 -12.79 13.84
CA ILE A 156 7.79 -11.78 12.77
C ILE A 156 9.24 -11.77 12.29
N LYS A 157 10.20 -11.71 13.22
CA LYS A 157 11.63 -11.67 12.88
C LYS A 157 12.07 -12.93 12.13
N GLU A 158 11.61 -14.10 12.56
CA GLU A 158 11.92 -15.37 11.91
C GLU A 158 11.31 -15.47 10.52
N LYS A 159 10.04 -15.07 10.37
CA LYS A 159 9.34 -15.05 9.07
C LYS A 159 10.02 -14.11 8.09
N VAL A 160 10.35 -12.89 8.52
CA VAL A 160 11.10 -11.90 7.71
C VAL A 160 12.46 -12.46 7.29
N LYS A 161 13.25 -13.00 8.22
CA LYS A 161 14.56 -13.59 7.93
C LYS A 161 14.47 -14.75 6.94
N SER A 162 13.46 -15.60 7.09
CA SER A 162 13.19 -16.71 6.17
C SER A 162 12.88 -16.21 4.76
N LEU A 163 12.01 -15.20 4.62
CA LEU A 163 11.64 -14.62 3.33
C LEU A 163 12.83 -13.90 2.67
N MET A 164 13.61 -13.13 3.43
CA MET A 164 14.83 -12.49 2.92
C MET A 164 15.80 -13.53 2.33
N LYS A 165 16.08 -14.61 3.08
CA LYS A 165 16.94 -15.70 2.60
C LYS A 165 16.39 -16.37 1.34
N ARG A 166 15.07 -16.54 1.23
CA ARG A 166 14.43 -17.14 0.05
C ARG A 166 14.55 -16.22 -1.17
N ILE A 167 14.38 -14.91 -0.98
CA ILE A 167 14.57 -13.90 -2.04
C ILE A 167 16.03 -13.95 -2.52
N ASP A 168 17.00 -13.86 -1.61
CA ASP A 168 18.42 -13.88 -2.00
C ASP A 168 18.79 -15.16 -2.76
N ARG A 169 18.37 -16.34 -2.26
CA ARG A 169 18.61 -17.61 -2.95
C ARG A 169 17.90 -17.72 -4.30
N ALA A 170 16.73 -17.09 -4.46
CA ALA A 170 16.01 -17.10 -5.73
C ALA A 170 16.75 -16.27 -6.78
N ILE A 171 17.36 -15.15 -6.38
CA ILE A 171 18.14 -14.26 -7.25
C ILE A 171 19.38 -14.98 -7.80
N ASP A 172 19.99 -15.87 -7.04
CA ASP A 172 21.18 -16.61 -7.46
C ASP A 172 20.85 -17.94 -8.17
N SER A 173 19.56 -18.22 -8.40
CA SER A 173 19.10 -19.50 -8.97
C SER A 173 19.10 -19.48 -10.51
N PRO A 174 19.38 -20.61 -11.19
CA PRO A 174 19.17 -20.73 -12.64
C PRO A 174 17.70 -20.48 -13.03
N ASN A 175 16.75 -21.02 -12.25
CA ASN A 175 15.31 -20.76 -12.44
C ASN A 175 14.84 -19.49 -11.70
N ARG A 176 15.65 -18.42 -11.72
CA ARG A 176 15.40 -17.19 -10.96
C ARG A 176 14.00 -16.63 -11.18
N ARG A 177 13.60 -16.43 -12.44
CA ARG A 177 12.32 -15.82 -12.81
C ARG A 177 11.13 -16.52 -12.15
N GLU A 178 11.03 -17.84 -12.33
CA GLU A 178 9.95 -18.65 -11.75
C GLU A 178 9.93 -18.55 -10.22
N LYS A 179 11.10 -18.68 -9.57
CA LYS A 179 11.20 -18.62 -8.11
C LYS A 179 10.83 -17.26 -7.55
N LEU A 180 11.19 -16.16 -8.22
CA LEU A 180 10.82 -14.82 -7.79
C LEU A 180 9.31 -14.60 -7.88
N GLU A 181 8.67 -15.06 -8.96
CA GLU A 181 7.20 -14.99 -9.10
C GLU A 181 6.48 -15.83 -8.03
N GLN A 182 6.94 -17.03 -7.75
CA GLN A 182 6.40 -17.85 -6.64
C GLN A 182 6.54 -17.17 -5.27
N ILE A 183 7.63 -16.44 -5.05
CA ILE A 183 7.84 -15.70 -3.80
C ILE A 183 6.91 -14.49 -3.74
N LYS A 184 6.71 -13.75 -4.83
CA LYS A 184 5.74 -12.64 -4.91
C LYS A 184 4.34 -13.12 -4.55
N GLU A 185 3.86 -14.19 -5.19
CA GLU A 185 2.50 -14.69 -4.93
C GLU A 185 2.36 -15.18 -3.50
N LYS A 186 3.38 -15.85 -2.95
CA LYS A 186 3.39 -16.25 -1.54
C LYS A 186 3.30 -15.06 -0.59
N ILE A 187 4.02 -13.97 -0.86
CA ILE A 187 3.96 -12.74 -0.06
C ILE A 187 2.57 -12.09 -0.16
N ARG A 188 1.98 -12.06 -1.35
CA ARG A 188 0.63 -11.53 -1.58
C ARG A 188 -0.43 -12.32 -0.82
N THR A 189 -0.47 -13.64 -1.05
CA THR A 189 -1.44 -14.55 -0.42
C THR A 189 -1.29 -14.57 1.11
N MET A 190 -0.06 -14.60 1.65
CA MET A 190 0.11 -14.58 3.11
C MET A 190 -0.42 -13.28 3.73
N ARG A 191 -0.16 -12.13 3.08
CA ARG A 191 -0.60 -10.83 3.59
C ARG A 191 -2.12 -10.77 3.62
N GLN A 192 -2.77 -11.18 2.53
CA GLN A 192 -4.23 -11.23 2.42
C GLN A 192 -4.83 -12.10 3.55
N ALA A 193 -4.39 -13.36 3.65
CA ALA A 193 -4.88 -14.26 4.69
C ALA A 193 -4.62 -13.74 6.12
N GLY A 194 -3.51 -13.03 6.34
CA GLY A 194 -3.23 -12.39 7.63
C GLY A 194 -4.19 -11.25 7.96
N LEU A 195 -4.47 -10.38 6.98
CA LEU A 195 -5.40 -9.26 7.11
C LEU A 195 -6.82 -9.76 7.39
N GLU A 196 -7.28 -10.78 6.66
CA GLU A 196 -8.60 -11.38 6.86
C GLU A 196 -8.73 -12.04 8.25
N ARG A 197 -7.70 -12.78 8.68
CA ARG A 197 -7.74 -13.57 9.92
C ARG A 197 -7.57 -12.75 11.20
N ALA A 198 -6.61 -11.83 11.21
CA ALA A 198 -6.18 -11.13 12.43
C ALA A 198 -5.96 -9.62 12.23
N GLY A 199 -6.39 -9.09 11.08
CA GLY A 199 -6.33 -7.66 10.78
C GLY A 199 -4.90 -7.14 10.61
N GLU A 200 -4.78 -5.83 10.85
CA GLU A 200 -3.55 -5.06 10.60
C GLU A 200 -2.35 -5.50 11.45
N PHE A 201 -2.58 -6.14 12.59
CA PHE A 201 -1.54 -6.62 13.51
C PHE A 201 -1.16 -8.09 13.30
N SER A 202 -1.69 -8.74 12.26
CA SER A 202 -1.29 -10.10 11.90
C SER A 202 0.23 -10.20 11.65
N ILE A 203 0.81 -11.35 12.03
CA ILE A 203 2.22 -11.65 11.80
C ILE A 203 2.57 -11.48 10.32
N GLU A 204 1.69 -11.91 9.42
CA GLU A 204 1.88 -11.81 7.97
C GLU A 204 1.93 -10.36 7.49
N ASN A 205 0.98 -9.51 7.89
CA ASN A 205 0.97 -8.10 7.48
C ASN A 205 2.15 -7.33 8.08
N LEU A 206 2.49 -7.57 9.34
CA LEU A 206 3.65 -6.94 9.97
C LEU A 206 4.97 -7.42 9.31
N SER A 207 5.10 -8.70 8.95
CA SER A 207 6.25 -9.20 8.21
C SER A 207 6.39 -8.54 6.84
N PHE A 208 5.28 -8.39 6.11
CA PHE A 208 5.23 -7.66 4.84
C PHE A 208 5.71 -6.22 5.01
N LYS A 209 5.20 -5.48 6.01
CA LYS A 209 5.61 -4.11 6.30
C LYS A 209 7.11 -4.00 6.59
N VAL A 210 7.69 -4.95 7.30
CA VAL A 210 9.15 -4.99 7.55
C VAL A 210 9.93 -5.23 6.26
N LEU A 211 9.47 -6.13 5.38
CA LEU A 211 10.10 -6.40 4.07
C LEU A 211 10.00 -5.19 3.11
N ARG A 212 8.89 -4.44 3.13
CA ARG A 212 8.78 -3.16 2.39
C ARG A 212 9.85 -2.19 2.89
N ARG A 213 9.89 -1.97 4.21
CA ARG A 213 10.76 -0.98 4.85
C ARG A 213 12.26 -1.24 4.69
N ASN A 214 12.68 -2.50 4.64
CA ASN A 214 14.09 -2.84 4.52
C ASN A 214 14.59 -2.97 3.07
N GLY A 215 13.70 -2.73 2.08
CA GLY A 215 13.98 -2.75 0.65
C GLY A 215 13.97 -4.13 0.00
N TYR A 216 13.53 -5.19 0.71
CA TYR A 216 13.48 -6.54 0.12
C TYR A 216 12.34 -6.72 -0.86
N LEU A 217 11.20 -6.05 -0.66
CA LEU A 217 10.12 -6.08 -1.65
C LEU A 217 10.52 -5.37 -2.93
N GLU A 218 11.05 -4.15 -2.82
CA GLU A 218 11.57 -3.38 -3.97
C GLU A 218 12.59 -4.20 -4.78
N LYS A 219 13.62 -4.75 -4.11
CA LYS A 219 14.60 -5.65 -4.73
C LYS A 219 13.94 -6.84 -5.46
N LEU A 220 12.93 -7.46 -4.86
CA LEU A 220 12.20 -8.58 -5.45
C LEU A 220 11.45 -8.15 -6.72
N TYR A 221 10.73 -7.03 -6.67
CA TYR A 221 9.95 -6.52 -7.80
C TYR A 221 10.85 -6.06 -8.96
N ASP A 222 11.88 -5.27 -8.68
CA ASP A 222 12.78 -4.70 -9.69
C ASP A 222 13.51 -5.77 -10.50
N ILE A 223 14.06 -6.78 -9.82
CA ILE A 223 14.78 -7.87 -10.49
C ILE A 223 13.81 -8.69 -11.34
N SER A 224 12.61 -8.96 -10.83
CA SER A 224 11.61 -9.74 -11.57
C SER A 224 11.12 -9.00 -12.80
N LEU A 225 10.90 -7.68 -12.70
CA LEU A 225 10.52 -6.83 -13.83
C LEU A 225 11.63 -6.80 -14.88
N LYS A 226 12.87 -6.54 -14.45
CA LYS A 226 14.03 -6.53 -15.35
C LYS A 226 14.20 -7.86 -16.09
N ASP A 227 14.01 -8.99 -15.40
CA ASP A 227 14.09 -10.32 -16.01
C ASP A 227 12.98 -10.55 -17.03
N TYR A 228 11.75 -10.11 -16.70
CA TYR A 228 10.61 -10.18 -17.60
C TYR A 228 10.87 -9.36 -18.87
N ASP A 229 11.24 -8.10 -18.72
CA ASP A 229 11.53 -7.18 -19.83
C ASP A 229 12.67 -7.68 -20.70
N THR A 230 13.76 -8.16 -20.07
CA THR A 230 14.90 -8.74 -20.80
C THR A 230 14.47 -9.97 -21.61
N SER A 231 13.56 -10.81 -21.08
CA SER A 231 13.10 -12.01 -21.77
C SER A 231 12.24 -11.74 -23.00
N LEU A 232 11.61 -10.56 -23.07
CA LEU A 232 10.79 -10.12 -24.20
C LEU A 232 11.54 -9.17 -25.14
N SER A 233 12.72 -8.70 -24.74
CA SER A 233 13.53 -7.77 -25.52
C SER A 233 14.37 -8.51 -26.56
N LEU A 234 14.32 -8.05 -27.80
CA LEU A 234 15.21 -8.50 -28.87
C LEU A 234 16.45 -7.58 -28.94
N LYS A 235 17.65 -8.15 -28.92
CA LYS A 235 18.89 -7.40 -29.17
C LYS A 235 19.25 -7.49 -30.65
N GLN A 236 19.70 -6.38 -31.23
CA GLN A 236 20.24 -6.37 -32.59
C GLN A 236 21.57 -7.12 -32.62
N GLU A 237 21.70 -8.10 -33.51
CA GLU A 237 22.99 -8.73 -33.79
C GLU A 237 23.86 -7.75 -34.56
N SER A 238 24.99 -7.36 -33.99
CA SER A 238 26.01 -6.61 -34.72
C SER A 238 26.69 -7.55 -35.72
N SER A 239 26.13 -7.64 -36.92
CA SER A 239 26.81 -8.20 -38.08
C SER A 239 27.93 -7.24 -38.49
N ILE A 240 29.13 -7.44 -37.93
CA ILE A 240 30.34 -6.96 -38.56
C ILE A 240 30.50 -7.82 -39.82
N GLN A 241 29.96 -7.33 -40.94
CA GLN A 241 30.41 -7.75 -42.26
C GLN A 241 31.86 -7.29 -42.38
N ASN A 242 32.79 -8.20 -42.09
CA ASN A 242 34.15 -8.11 -42.61
C ASN A 242 34.05 -8.27 -44.13
N ASN A 243 33.78 -7.17 -44.83
CA ASN A 243 34.08 -7.07 -46.25
C ASN A 243 35.58 -6.78 -46.37
N SER A 244 36.29 -7.88 -46.66
CA SER A 244 37.49 -8.01 -47.52
C SER A 244 38.63 -7.01 -47.36
#